data_AF-A0A1H9LL24-F1
#
_entry.id   AF-A0A1H9LL24-F1
#
_cell.length_a   1.000
_cell.length_b   1.000
_cell.length_c   1.000
_cell.angle_alpha   90.00
_cell.angle_beta   90.00
_cell.angle_gamma   90.00
#
_symmetry.space_group_name_H-M   'P 1'
#
loop_
_entity.id
_entity.type
_entity.pdbx_description
1 polymer ?
#
loop_
_entity_poly.entity_id
_entity_poly.type
_entity_poly.pdbx_seq_one_letter_code
_entity_poly.pdbx_strand_id
1 'polypeptide(L)'
;MMDTIENASNDPSDPAENPSENYGIESDDAPETFPRSYVEKLRTEAKEQRVKASRADYLATEVRRLAIREATRGLLADPSVLSWSDEFEGEDGLPDHDALRAAAEALADAKPWLARPRGDVGQGRHSTGDDAPSLSALLRG
;
A
#
# COMPACT_ATOMS: atom_id res chain seq x y z
N MET A 1 29.77 45.71 24.25
CA MET A 1 29.04 45.30 25.45
C MET A 1 27.80 44.56 24.96
N MET A 2 27.86 43.21 25.03
CA MET A 2 26.76 42.21 25.04
C MET A 2 25.85 42.15 23.79
N ASP A 3 25.98 41.11 22.95
CA ASP A 3 25.35 39.76 23.04
C ASP A 3 23.81 39.87 22.93
N THR A 4 23.10 39.26 21.97
CA THR A 4 22.85 37.81 21.92
C THR A 4 22.07 37.48 20.63
N ILE A 5 22.55 36.52 19.85
CA ILE A 5 21.76 35.79 18.84
C ILE A 5 21.19 34.56 19.57
N GLU A 6 19.88 34.51 19.75
CA GLU A 6 19.21 33.35 20.35
C GLU A 6 19.11 32.20 19.34
N ASN A 7 19.78 31.12 19.73
CA ASN A 7 19.87 29.81 19.11
C ASN A 7 18.58 29.01 19.38
N ALA A 8 17.77 28.75 18.37
CA ALA A 8 16.69 27.76 18.44
C ALA A 8 17.25 26.38 18.05
N SER A 9 17.42 25.56 19.08
CA SER A 9 17.89 24.19 19.08
C SER A 9 17.22 23.31 18.02
N ASN A 10 17.98 22.90 17.01
CA ASN A 10 17.67 21.75 16.16
C ASN A 10 18.31 20.52 16.80
N ASP A 11 17.52 19.74 17.53
CA ASP A 11 17.94 18.47 18.12
C ASP A 11 17.47 17.31 17.24
N PRO A 12 18.41 16.57 16.65
CA PRO A 12 18.19 15.16 16.37
C PRO A 12 19.33 14.34 17.00
N SER A 13 19.30 14.20 18.32
CA SER A 13 20.17 13.28 19.05
C SER A 13 19.38 12.01 19.39
N ASP A 14 19.29 11.08 18.44
CA ASP A 14 19.20 9.67 18.77
C ASP A 14 20.20 8.88 17.91
N PRO A 15 21.48 8.78 18.34
CA PRO A 15 22.41 7.88 17.70
C PRO A 15 22.10 6.47 18.21
N ALA A 16 21.40 5.69 17.38
CA ALA A 16 21.30 4.25 17.56
C ALA A 16 22.68 3.66 17.92
N GLU A 17 22.76 3.03 19.10
CA GLU A 17 23.94 2.33 19.58
C GLU A 17 24.40 1.28 18.55
N ASN A 18 25.48 1.57 17.84
CA ASN A 18 26.19 0.59 17.03
C ASN A 18 27.24 -0.07 17.94
N PRO A 19 27.30 -1.42 18.05
CA PRO A 19 28.37 -2.05 18.79
C PRO A 19 29.70 -1.75 18.09
N SER A 20 30.55 -1.01 18.80
CA SER A 20 31.89 -0.59 18.40
C SER A 20 32.75 -1.79 18.01
N GLU A 21 32.88 -2.05 16.70
CA GLU A 21 34.03 -2.74 16.15
C GLU A 21 35.16 -1.71 15.99
N ASN A 22 36.15 -1.82 16.88
CA ASN A 22 37.36 -1.00 16.90
C ASN A 22 38.20 -1.25 15.64
N TYR A 23 38.09 -0.36 14.65
CA TYR A 23 39.05 -0.23 13.56
C TYR A 23 40.03 0.90 13.94
N GLY A 24 41.19 0.53 14.48
CA GLY A 24 42.24 1.50 14.78
C GLY A 24 42.72 2.17 13.49
N ILE A 25 42.61 3.49 13.43
CA ILE A 25 43.16 4.33 12.35
C ILE A 25 44.14 5.29 13.02
N GLU A 26 45.43 4.99 12.91
CA GLU A 26 46.49 5.99 13.13
C GLU A 26 46.55 6.90 11.89
N SER A 27 46.46 8.20 12.13
CA SER A 27 46.43 9.24 11.12
C SER A 27 47.82 9.50 10.53
N ASP A 28 47.98 9.23 9.24
CA ASP A 28 49.12 9.64 8.42
C ASP A 28 48.60 10.41 7.20
N ASP A 29 49.19 11.58 6.92
CA ASP A 29 48.84 12.59 5.90
C ASP A 29 48.99 12.10 4.43
N ALA A 30 48.32 11.00 4.08
CA ALA A 30 48.07 10.51 2.74
C ALA A 30 46.54 10.45 2.53
N PRO A 31 46.00 10.58 1.30
CA PRO A 31 44.56 10.44 1.10
C PRO A 31 44.13 9.05 1.60
N GLU A 32 43.42 9.01 2.73
CA GLU A 32 42.92 7.80 3.37
C GLU A 32 42.03 7.04 2.39
N THR A 33 42.63 6.09 1.67
CA THR A 33 41.95 5.31 0.66
C THR A 33 41.41 4.07 1.33
N PHE A 34 40.07 3.99 1.42
CA PHE A 34 39.40 2.84 2.00
C PHE A 34 39.83 1.53 1.33
N PRO A 35 40.02 0.44 2.09
CA PRO A 35 40.39 -0.84 1.52
C PRO A 35 39.30 -1.33 0.56
N ARG A 36 39.71 -1.93 -0.55
CA ARG A 36 38.81 -2.37 -1.62
C ARG A 36 37.69 -3.29 -1.11
N SER A 37 38.01 -4.20 -0.20
CA SER A 37 37.07 -5.12 0.43
C SER A 37 35.96 -4.39 1.21
N TYR A 38 36.30 -3.30 1.91
CA TYR A 38 35.33 -2.49 2.65
C TYR A 38 34.36 -1.78 1.71
N VAL A 39 34.87 -1.17 0.63
CA VAL A 39 34.02 -0.49 -0.35
C VAL A 39 33.14 -1.50 -1.12
N GLU A 40 33.66 -2.67 -1.43
CA GLU A 40 32.88 -3.77 -2.04
C GLU A 40 31.75 -4.22 -1.11
N LYS A 41 32.03 -4.44 0.18
CA LYS A 41 31.02 -4.75 1.20
C LYS A 41 29.93 -3.66 1.27
N LEU A 42 30.34 -2.39 1.32
CA LEU A 42 29.40 -1.27 1.36
C LEU A 42 28.53 -1.20 0.09
N ARG A 43 29.08 -1.53 -1.08
CA ARG A 43 28.31 -1.59 -2.33
C ARG A 43 27.30 -2.73 -2.34
N THR A 44 27.67 -3.90 -1.82
CA THR A 44 26.75 -5.03 -1.71
C THR A 44 25.61 -4.71 -0.74
N GLU A 45 25.93 -4.15 0.42
CA GLU A 45 24.92 -3.75 1.41
C GLU A 45 24.00 -2.65 0.85
N ALA A 46 24.55 -1.60 0.25
CA ALA A 46 23.74 -0.55 -0.36
C ALA A 46 22.82 -1.07 -1.48
N LYS A 47 23.29 -2.05 -2.27
CA LYS A 47 22.47 -2.70 -3.29
C LYS A 47 21.31 -3.48 -2.65
N GLU A 48 21.60 -4.27 -1.64
CA GLU A 48 20.59 -5.07 -0.92
C GLU A 48 19.53 -4.19 -0.25
N GLN A 49 19.95 -3.10 0.40
CA GLN A 49 19.02 -2.16 1.03
C GLN A 49 18.10 -1.49 0.01
N ARG A 50 18.63 -1.09 -1.16
CA ARG A 50 17.80 -0.54 -2.24
C ARG A 50 16.77 -1.55 -2.76
N VAL A 51 17.17 -2.81 -2.93
CA VAL A 51 16.25 -3.88 -3.36
C VAL A 51 15.18 -4.13 -2.29
N LYS A 52 15.57 -4.15 -1.01
CA LYS A 52 14.64 -4.34 0.12
C LYS A 52 13.63 -3.19 0.22
N ALA A 53 14.09 -1.95 0.11
CA ALA A 53 13.23 -0.77 0.11
C ALA A 53 12.24 -0.81 -1.07
N SER A 54 12.72 -1.04 -2.29
CA SER A 54 11.86 -1.14 -3.47
C SER A 54 10.83 -2.27 -3.36
N ARG A 55 11.21 -3.41 -2.75
CA ARG A 55 10.27 -4.51 -2.49
C ARG A 55 9.23 -4.14 -1.43
N ALA A 56 9.61 -3.41 -0.38
CA ALA A 56 8.68 -2.95 0.63
C ALA A 56 7.64 -1.98 0.03
N ASP A 57 8.07 -1.01 -0.78
CA ASP A 57 7.18 -0.06 -1.46
C ASP A 57 6.20 -0.76 -2.40
N TYR A 58 6.69 -1.77 -3.14
CA TYR A 58 5.86 -2.60 -4.00
C TYR A 58 4.80 -3.36 -3.20
N LEU A 59 5.21 -4.04 -2.12
CA LEU A 59 4.29 -4.80 -1.27
C LEU A 59 3.26 -3.91 -0.58
N ALA A 60 3.66 -2.72 -0.09
CA ALA A 60 2.74 -1.76 0.48
C ALA A 60 1.67 -1.34 -0.54
N THR A 61 2.08 -1.06 -1.79
CA THR A 61 1.16 -0.72 -2.88
C THR A 61 0.18 -1.85 -3.19
N GLU A 62 0.67 -3.10 -3.25
CA GLU A 62 -0.18 -4.27 -3.49
C GLU A 62 -1.16 -4.51 -2.33
N VAL A 63 -0.72 -4.39 -1.08
CA VAL A 63 -1.58 -4.53 0.11
C VAL A 63 -2.69 -3.48 0.08
N ARG A 64 -2.37 -2.22 -0.21
CA ARG A 64 -3.37 -1.15 -0.35
C ARG A 64 -4.41 -1.49 -1.43
N ARG A 65 -3.97 -1.95 -2.60
CA ARG A 65 -4.86 -2.36 -3.69
C ARG A 65 -5.76 -3.53 -3.29
N LEU A 66 -5.22 -4.52 -2.58
CA LEU A 66 -5.97 -5.67 -2.09
C LEU A 66 -6.99 -5.26 -1.02
N ALA A 67 -6.61 -4.39 -0.08
CA ALA A 67 -7.50 -3.88 0.95
C ALA A 67 -8.71 -3.15 0.34
N ILE A 68 -8.49 -2.28 -0.65
CA ILE A 68 -9.56 -1.62 -1.41
C ILE A 68 -10.46 -2.67 -2.07
N ARG A 69 -9.88 -3.67 -2.75
CA ARG A 69 -10.65 -4.72 -3.45
C ARG A 69 -11.53 -5.53 -2.49
N GLU A 70 -10.99 -5.93 -1.33
CA GLU A 70 -11.74 -6.70 -0.34
C GLU A 70 -12.82 -5.85 0.34
N ALA A 71 -12.50 -4.62 0.75
CA ALA A 71 -13.48 -3.73 1.42
C ALA A 71 -14.65 -3.32 0.50
N THR A 72 -14.38 -3.12 -0.79
CA THR A 72 -15.40 -2.74 -1.79
C THR A 72 -16.17 -3.92 -2.37
N ARG A 73 -15.83 -5.15 -1.98
CA ARG A 73 -16.35 -6.38 -2.58
C ARG A 73 -17.88 -6.43 -2.47
N GLY A 74 -18.54 -6.41 -3.63
CA GLY A 74 -20.00 -6.49 -3.70
C GLY A 74 -20.71 -5.17 -3.44
N LEU A 75 -19.99 -4.08 -3.19
CA LEU A 75 -20.51 -2.70 -3.11
C LEU A 75 -20.31 -1.99 -4.45
N LEU A 76 -19.07 -1.96 -4.94
CA LEU A 76 -18.71 -1.28 -6.18
C LEU A 76 -18.54 -2.26 -7.34
N ALA A 77 -18.92 -1.83 -8.54
CA ALA A 77 -18.75 -2.59 -9.78
C ALA A 77 -17.27 -2.62 -10.20
N ASP A 78 -16.59 -1.49 -10.01
CA ASP A 78 -15.17 -1.33 -10.23
C ASP A 78 -14.49 -0.79 -8.96
N PRO A 79 -13.64 -1.60 -8.28
CA PRO A 79 -12.93 -1.18 -7.08
C PRO A 79 -11.78 -0.20 -7.38
N SER A 80 -11.31 -0.11 -8.63
CA SER A 80 -10.17 0.74 -9.01
C SER A 80 -10.50 2.24 -9.01
N VAL A 81 -11.78 2.58 -8.91
CA VAL A 81 -12.26 3.98 -8.86
C VAL A 81 -12.03 4.62 -7.49
N LEU A 82 -11.88 3.82 -6.42
CA LEU A 82 -11.50 4.33 -5.11
C LEU A 82 -9.98 4.50 -5.04
N SER A 83 -9.51 5.75 -5.03
CA SER A 83 -8.10 6.08 -4.82
C SER A 83 -7.73 5.96 -3.34
N TRP A 84 -6.52 5.49 -3.05
CA TRP A 84 -6.00 5.47 -1.68
C TRP A 84 -5.84 6.89 -1.11
N SER A 85 -6.24 7.09 0.14
CA SER A 85 -6.01 8.29 0.95
C SER A 85 -5.43 7.91 2.31
N ASP A 86 -4.75 8.85 2.96
CA ASP A 86 -4.15 8.65 4.28
C ASP A 86 -5.20 8.39 5.38
N GLU A 87 -6.46 8.76 5.14
CA GLU A 87 -7.60 8.47 6.02
C GLU A 87 -7.96 6.98 6.10
N PHE A 88 -7.48 6.16 5.16
CA PHE A 88 -7.68 4.71 5.16
C PHE A 88 -6.59 3.96 5.94
N GLU A 89 -5.62 4.67 6.51
CA GLU A 89 -4.58 4.09 7.34
C GLU A 89 -4.98 4.16 8.82
N GLY A 90 -5.06 3.01 9.47
CA GLY A 90 -5.33 2.91 10.90
C GLY A 90 -4.11 3.27 11.74
N GLU A 91 -4.29 3.32 13.07
CA GLU A 91 -3.23 3.67 14.03
C GLU A 91 -1.99 2.75 13.93
N ASP A 92 -2.19 1.49 13.52
CA ASP A 92 -1.13 0.50 13.35
C ASP A 92 -0.39 0.59 12.00
N GLY A 93 -0.70 1.58 11.16
CA GLY A 93 -0.18 1.68 9.78
C GLY A 93 -0.78 0.65 8.81
N LEU A 94 -1.85 -0.04 9.24
CA LEU A 94 -2.57 -1.04 8.47
C LEU A 94 -3.84 -0.43 7.84
N PRO A 95 -4.33 -0.96 6.70
CA PRO A 95 -5.57 -0.50 6.10
C PRO A 95 -6.78 -0.68 7.02
N ASP A 96 -7.51 0.40 7.30
CA ASP A 96 -8.79 0.34 8.00
C ASP A 96 -9.91 -0.04 7.02
N HIS A 97 -10.42 -1.27 7.19
CA HIS A 97 -11.49 -1.81 6.37
C HIS A 97 -12.84 -1.10 6.56
N ASP A 98 -13.12 -0.57 7.76
CA ASP A 98 -14.40 0.09 8.03
C ASP A 98 -14.43 1.48 7.37
N ALA A 99 -13.33 2.24 7.44
CA ALA A 99 -13.17 3.50 6.72
C ALA A 99 -13.27 3.30 5.19
N LEU A 100 -12.59 2.29 4.64
CA LEU A 100 -12.66 1.95 3.22
C LEU A 100 -14.08 1.59 2.78
N ARG A 101 -14.81 0.84 3.61
CA ARG A 101 -16.19 0.47 3.32
C ARG A 101 -17.13 1.68 3.36
N ALA A 102 -17.02 2.54 4.38
CA ALA A 102 -17.83 3.75 4.48
C ALA A 102 -17.60 4.68 3.28
N ALA A 103 -16.35 4.85 2.84
CA ALA A 103 -16.02 5.60 1.64
C ALA A 103 -16.60 4.97 0.37
N ALA A 104 -16.58 3.63 0.27
CA ALA A 104 -17.20 2.92 -0.85
C ALA A 104 -18.73 3.08 -0.88
N GLU A 105 -19.40 3.06 0.28
CA GLU A 105 -20.84 3.31 0.41
C GLU A 105 -21.18 4.76 0.01
N ALA A 106 -20.45 5.75 0.55
CA ALA A 106 -20.63 7.15 0.18
C ALA A 106 -20.40 7.41 -1.32
N LEU A 107 -19.41 6.75 -1.92
CA LEU A 107 -19.15 6.84 -3.36
C LEU A 107 -20.27 6.21 -4.18
N ALA A 108 -20.79 5.05 -3.76
CA ALA A 108 -21.91 4.39 -4.40
C ALA A 108 -23.18 5.26 -4.37
N ASP A 109 -23.44 5.93 -3.25
CA ASP A 109 -24.59 6.83 -3.10
C ASP A 109 -24.45 8.09 -3.96
N ALA A 110 -23.25 8.69 -4.00
CA ALA A 110 -22.97 9.85 -4.84
C ALA A 110 -22.99 9.51 -6.34
N LYS A 111 -22.59 8.28 -6.69
CA LYS A 111 -22.45 7.80 -8.07
C LYS A 111 -23.15 6.43 -8.22
N PRO A 112 -24.48 6.41 -8.38
CA PRO A 112 -25.26 5.17 -8.40
C PRO A 112 -24.86 4.17 -9.49
N TRP A 113 -24.33 4.64 -10.63
CA TRP A 113 -23.82 3.79 -11.71
C TRP A 113 -22.58 2.96 -11.36
N LEU A 114 -21.91 3.29 -10.26
CA LEU A 114 -20.71 2.61 -9.77
C LEU A 114 -21.08 1.53 -8.75
N ALA A 115 -22.28 1.63 -8.16
CA ALA A 115 -22.82 0.63 -7.27
C ALA A 115 -23.09 -0.67 -8.06
N ARG A 116 -22.79 -1.81 -7.45
CA ARG A 116 -23.21 -3.10 -8.01
C ARG A 116 -24.72 -3.24 -7.87
N PRO A 117 -25.43 -3.58 -8.96
CA PRO A 117 -26.82 -4.01 -8.86
C PRO A 117 -26.91 -5.22 -7.92
N ARG A 118 -27.78 -5.15 -6.92
CA ARG A 118 -28.09 -6.26 -6.02
C ARG A 118 -29.53 -6.69 -6.29
N GLY A 119 -29.74 -8.01 -6.39
CA GLY A 119 -31.04 -8.61 -6.67
C GLY A 119 -31.25 -8.97 -8.13
N ASP A 120 -32.47 -9.42 -8.44
CA ASP A 120 -32.88 -9.75 -9.80
C ASP A 120 -33.00 -8.45 -10.63
N VAL A 121 -32.13 -8.32 -11.63
CA VAL A 121 -32.09 -7.19 -12.56
C VAL A 121 -33.15 -7.31 -13.67
N GLY A 122 -34.02 -8.31 -13.60
CA GLY A 122 -35.07 -8.56 -14.58
C GLY A 122 -34.53 -9.05 -15.92
N GLN A 123 -33.26 -9.44 -15.99
CA GLN A 123 -32.59 -9.95 -17.19
C GLN A 123 -32.40 -11.46 -17.09
N GLY A 124 -32.95 -12.21 -18.06
CA GLY A 124 -32.93 -13.67 -18.08
C GLY A 124 -34.35 -14.27 -18.11
N ARG A 125 -34.44 -15.58 -18.37
CA ARG A 125 -35.72 -16.29 -18.28
C ARG A 125 -36.09 -16.45 -16.81
N HIS A 126 -37.04 -15.66 -16.35
CA HIS A 126 -37.67 -15.79 -15.03
C HIS A 126 -38.66 -16.94 -15.10
N SER A 127 -38.22 -18.17 -14.89
CA SER A 127 -39.15 -19.31 -14.89
C SER A 127 -39.92 -19.33 -13.56
N THR A 128 -41.08 -18.68 -13.52
CA THR A 128 -42.11 -18.95 -12.50
C THR A 128 -42.85 -20.27 -12.78
N GLY A 129 -42.54 -20.93 -13.90
CA GLY A 129 -43.04 -22.26 -14.26
C GLY A 129 -41.92 -23.30 -14.16
N ASP A 130 -42.24 -24.42 -13.52
CA ASP A 130 -41.36 -25.53 -13.13
C ASP A 130 -40.78 -26.37 -14.31
N ASP A 131 -40.77 -25.83 -15.53
CA ASP A 131 -40.27 -26.54 -16.70
C ASP A 131 -38.79 -26.23 -16.95
N ALA A 132 -37.95 -27.21 -16.61
CA ALA A 132 -36.55 -27.25 -17.01
C ALA A 132 -36.42 -27.09 -18.54
N PRO A 133 -35.34 -26.45 -19.04
CA PRO A 133 -35.15 -26.27 -20.47
C PRO A 133 -35.02 -27.63 -21.18
N SER A 134 -36.06 -28.04 -21.91
CA SER A 134 -36.05 -29.22 -22.76
C SER A 134 -35.85 -28.84 -24.23
N LEU A 135 -35.01 -29.60 -24.94
CA LEU A 135 -34.78 -29.40 -26.39
C LEU A 135 -36.08 -29.50 -27.20
N SER A 136 -37.03 -30.33 -26.75
CA SER A 136 -38.36 -30.46 -27.34
C SER A 136 -39.23 -29.22 -27.24
N ALA A 137 -39.02 -28.36 -26.24
CA ALA A 137 -39.74 -27.09 -26.11
C ALA A 137 -39.16 -26.02 -27.04
N LEU A 138 -37.84 -26.07 -27.30
CA LEU A 138 -37.16 -25.12 -28.19
C LEU A 138 -37.46 -25.37 -29.67
N LEU A 139 -37.70 -26.63 -30.05
CA LEU A 139 -37.95 -27.05 -31.44
C LEU A 139 -39.42 -26.92 -31.88
N ARG A 140 -40.33 -26.56 -30.96
CA ARG A 140 -41.78 -26.52 -31.18
C ARG A 140 -42.35 -25.08 -31.22
N GLY A 141 -41.50 -24.08 -31.03
CA GLY A 141 -41.78 -22.68 -31.39
C GLY A 141 -41.29 -22.40 -32.80
#